data_AF-A0A436G1S7-F1
#
_entry.id   AF-A0A436G1S7-F1
#
_cell.length_a   1.000
_cell.length_b   1.000
_cell.length_c   1.000
_cell.angle_alpha   90.00
_cell.angle_beta   90.00
_cell.angle_gamma   90.00
#
_symmetry.space_group_name_H-M   'P 1'
#
loop_
_entity.id
_entity.type
_entity.pdbx_description
1 polymer ?
#
loop_
_entity_poly.entity_id
_entity_poly.type
_entity_poly.pdbx_seq_one_letter_code
_entity_poly.pdbx_strand_id
1 'polypeptide(L)'
;VLLDTAERLARGSPILPTLDEARAAILAAGYRELEYLELRGETDLQSLASLDRPARLLAAAWLGDTRLIDNVAISPIGSWSGGRSSLQSEAAQQLR
;
A
#
# COMPACT_ATOMS: atom_id res chain seq x y z
N VAL A 1 8.68 -9.30 -3.70
CA VAL A 1 7.43 -9.08 -4.46
C VAL A 1 6.64 -7.90 -3.93
N LEU A 2 6.21 -7.90 -2.66
CA LEU A 2 5.32 -6.86 -2.12
C LEU A 2 5.89 -5.43 -2.20
N LEU A 3 7.16 -5.23 -1.83
CA LEU A 3 7.83 -3.93 -1.93
C LEU A 3 7.98 -3.45 -3.37
N ASP A 4 8.44 -4.31 -4.30
CA ASP A 4 8.53 -3.98 -5.73
C ASP A 4 7.16 -3.60 -6.32
N THR A 5 6.12 -4.36 -5.95
CA THR A 5 4.73 -4.08 -6.36
C THR A 5 4.32 -2.68 -5.88
N ALA A 6 4.58 -2.37 -4.61
CA ALA A 6 4.28 -1.06 -4.02
C ALA A 6 5.01 0.07 -4.75
N GLU A 7 6.30 -0.09 -5.07
CA GLU A 7 7.09 0.90 -5.81
C GLU A 7 6.58 1.11 -7.24
N ARG A 8 6.15 0.04 -7.91
CA ARG A 8 5.57 0.13 -9.27
C ARG A 8 4.23 0.85 -9.26
N LEU A 9 3.37 0.54 -8.29
CA LEU A 9 2.08 1.22 -8.11
C LEU A 9 2.27 2.70 -7.76
N ALA A 10 3.21 3.03 -6.87
CA ALA A 10 3.55 4.41 -6.54
C ALA A 10 4.01 5.20 -7.77
N ARG A 11 4.72 4.55 -8.70
CA ARG A 11 5.15 5.11 -9.98
C ARG A 11 4.07 5.17 -11.07
N GLY A 12 2.82 4.81 -10.75
CA GLY A 12 1.69 4.90 -11.66
C GLY A 12 1.51 3.71 -12.59
N SER A 13 2.11 2.55 -12.27
CA SER A 13 1.80 1.32 -13.02
C SER A 13 0.31 0.97 -12.87
N PRO A 14 -0.34 0.42 -13.91
CA PRO A 14 -1.74 0.01 -13.84
C PRO A 14 -1.98 -1.00 -12.70
N ILE A 15 -2.99 -0.75 -11.84
CA ILE A 15 -3.20 -1.53 -10.62
C ILE A 15 -3.44 -3.00 -10.91
N LEU A 16 -4.51 -3.35 -11.65
CA LEU A 16 -4.89 -4.75 -11.86
C LEU A 16 -3.77 -5.59 -12.49
N PRO A 17 -3.13 -5.19 -13.61
CA PRO A 17 -2.01 -5.94 -14.17
C PRO A 17 -0.82 -6.10 -13.20
N THR A 18 -0.51 -5.06 -12.43
CA THR A 18 0.60 -5.09 -11.46
C THR A 18 0.29 -6.06 -10.31
N LEU A 19 -0.96 -6.13 -9.84
CA LEU A 19 -1.38 -7.10 -8.81
C LEU A 19 -1.41 -8.54 -9.36
N ASP A 20 -1.82 -8.74 -10.62
CA ASP A 20 -1.83 -10.06 -11.26
C ASP A 20 -0.40 -10.62 -11.44
N GLU A 21 0.55 -9.78 -11.86
CA GLU A 21 1.96 -10.16 -11.94
C GLU A 21 2.53 -10.52 -10.57
N ALA A 22 2.22 -9.74 -9.53
CA ALA A 22 2.65 -10.03 -8.17
C ALA A 22 2.02 -11.32 -7.61
N ARG A 23 0.74 -11.59 -7.93
CA ARG A 23 0.08 -12.87 -7.63
C ARG A 23 0.83 -14.04 -8.26
N ALA A 24 1.16 -13.95 -9.54
CA ALA A 24 1.93 -14.97 -10.23
C ALA A 24 3.31 -15.18 -9.60
N ALA A 25 4.01 -14.09 -9.26
CA ALA A 25 5.33 -14.14 -8.63
C ALA A 25 5.31 -14.77 -7.22
N ILE A 26 4.29 -14.49 -6.41
CA ILE A 26 4.12 -15.11 -5.08
C ILE A 26 3.89 -16.61 -5.20
N LEU A 27 2.99 -17.04 -6.10
CA LEU A 27 2.72 -18.46 -6.31
C LEU A 27 3.96 -19.19 -6.86
N ALA A 28 4.69 -18.58 -7.80
CA ALA A 28 5.93 -19.12 -8.33
C ALA A 28 7.06 -19.23 -7.27
N ALA A 29 7.02 -18.42 -6.21
CA ALA A 29 7.95 -18.48 -5.09
C ALA A 29 7.66 -19.63 -4.11
N GLY A 30 6.62 -20.45 -4.34
CA GLY A 30 6.31 -21.64 -3.54
C GLY A 30 5.24 -21.44 -2.47
N TYR A 31 4.52 -20.30 -2.48
CA TYR A 31 3.32 -20.16 -1.69
C TYR A 31 2.21 -21.07 -2.25
N ARG A 32 1.52 -21.78 -1.35
CA ARG A 32 0.42 -22.70 -1.71
C ARG A 32 -0.76 -21.93 -2.30
N GLU A 33 -1.05 -20.77 -1.74
CA GLU A 33 -2.24 -19.99 -2.05
C GLU A 33 -2.02 -18.51 -1.71
N LEU A 34 -2.53 -17.62 -2.55
CA LEU A 34 -2.63 -16.19 -2.26
C LEU A 34 -4.11 -15.85 -2.06
N GLU A 35 -4.52 -15.79 -0.79
CA GLU A 35 -5.91 -15.56 -0.36
C GLU A 35 -6.38 -14.17 -0.81
N TYR A 36 -5.57 -13.14 -0.56
CA TYR A 36 -5.80 -11.81 -1.13
C TYR A 36 -4.50 -11.07 -1.38
N LEU A 37 -4.54 -10.18 -2.37
CA LEU A 37 -3.55 -9.15 -2.66
C LEU A 37 -4.30 -7.93 -3.21
N GLU A 38 -4.43 -6.88 -2.41
CA GLU A 38 -5.35 -5.77 -2.69
C GLU A 38 -4.75 -4.40 -2.36
N LEU A 39 -5.08 -3.40 -3.18
CA LEU A 39 -4.79 -2.00 -2.91
C LEU A 39 -6.02 -1.32 -2.29
N ARG A 40 -5.91 -0.87 -1.06
CA ARG A 40 -7.00 -0.26 -0.29
C ARG A 40 -6.63 1.13 0.21
N GLY A 41 -7.60 2.04 0.34
CA GLY A 41 -7.37 3.35 0.97
C GLY A 41 -6.87 3.20 2.41
N GLU A 42 -5.90 4.02 2.81
CA GLU A 42 -5.22 3.88 4.10
C GLU A 42 -6.16 4.08 5.31
N THR A 43 -7.15 4.96 5.19
CA THR A 43 -8.04 5.34 6.30
C THR A 43 -9.40 4.63 6.29
N ASP A 44 -9.83 4.12 5.13
CA ASP A 44 -11.21 3.65 4.91
C ASP A 44 -11.30 2.20 4.38
N LEU A 45 -10.17 1.59 4.02
CA LEU A 45 -10.05 0.27 3.40
C LEU A 45 -10.91 0.08 2.12
N GLN A 46 -11.32 1.18 1.50
CA GLN A 46 -12.08 1.13 0.25
C GLN A 46 -11.17 0.69 -0.89
N SER A 47 -11.72 -0.08 -1.84
CA SER A 47 -10.98 -0.50 -3.03
C SER A 47 -10.59 0.72 -3.86
N LEU A 48 -9.38 0.72 -4.40
CA LEU A 48 -8.87 1.81 -5.25
C LEU A 48 -8.75 1.35 -6.70
N ALA A 49 -9.35 2.11 -7.63
CA ALA A 49 -9.16 1.94 -9.07
C ALA A 49 -7.98 2.78 -9.61
N SER A 50 -7.50 3.75 -8.82
CA SER A 50 -6.33 4.58 -9.05
C SER A 50 -5.69 4.95 -7.71
N LEU A 51 -4.37 5.12 -7.68
CA LEU A 51 -3.65 5.59 -6.49
C LEU A 51 -3.76 7.13 -6.39
N ASP A 52 -4.92 7.61 -5.95
CA ASP A 52 -5.25 9.04 -5.83
C ASP A 52 -5.02 9.61 -4.42
N ARG A 53 -4.83 8.74 -3.44
CA ARG A 53 -4.60 9.05 -2.02
C ARG A 53 -3.70 7.99 -1.37
N PRO A 54 -3.20 8.23 -0.15
CA PRO A 54 -2.46 7.21 0.59
C PRO A 54 -3.24 5.89 0.71
N ALA A 55 -2.52 4.79 0.54
CA ALA A 55 -3.08 3.46 0.40
C ALA A 55 -2.24 2.42 1.16
N ARG A 56 -2.83 1.24 1.34
CA ARG A 56 -2.17 0.02 1.81
C ARG A 56 -2.25 -1.04 0.73
N LEU A 57 -1.12 -1.64 0.40
CA LEU A 57 -1.08 -2.93 -0.28
C LEU A 57 -1.14 -4.02 0.78
N LEU A 58 -2.23 -4.78 0.79
CA LEU A 58 -2.50 -5.83 1.77
C LEU A 58 -2.33 -7.19 1.13
N ALA A 59 -1.67 -8.13 1.82
CA ALA A 59 -1.53 -9.51 1.35
C ALA A 59 -1.79 -10.52 2.48
N ALA A 60 -2.45 -11.62 2.12
CA ALA A 60 -2.50 -12.84 2.92
C ALA A 60 -2.21 -14.04 2.02
N ALA A 61 -1.25 -14.86 2.42
CA ALA A 61 -0.81 -16.02 1.64
C ALA A 61 -0.49 -17.21 2.56
N TRP A 62 -0.65 -18.41 2.03
CA TRP A 62 -0.36 -19.65 2.73
C TRP A 62 0.98 -20.22 2.26
N LEU A 63 1.89 -20.45 3.20
CA LEU A 63 3.14 -21.16 2.99
C LEU A 63 3.03 -22.54 3.67
N GLY A 64 2.71 -23.57 2.87
CA GLY A 64 2.22 -24.83 3.41
C GLY A 64 0.94 -24.61 4.23
N ASP A 65 0.99 -24.96 5.52
CA ASP A 65 -0.11 -24.77 6.47
C ASP A 65 0.01 -23.47 7.28
N THR A 66 1.07 -22.69 7.07
CA THR A 66 1.27 -21.42 7.78
C THR A 66 0.62 -20.28 7.00
N ARG A 67 -0.27 -19.52 7.65
CA ARG A 67 -0.86 -18.30 7.08
C ARG A 67 -0.01 -17.09 7.42
N LEU A 68 0.51 -16.43 6.40
CA LEU A 68 1.29 -15.20 6.52
C LEU A 68 0.44 -14.01 6.09
N ILE A 69 0.57 -12.90 6.81
CA ILE A 69 -0.04 -11.62 6.47
C ILE A 69 1.05 -10.55 6.42
N ASP A 70 0.90 -9.60 5.51
CA ASP A 70 1.79 -8.44 5.43
C ASP A 70 1.05 -7.25 4.81
N ASN A 71 1.56 -6.04 5.06
CA ASN A 71 1.06 -4.81 4.46
C ASN A 71 2.18 -3.80 4.18
N VAL A 72 2.02 -3.01 3.11
CA VAL A 72 2.95 -1.94 2.73
C VAL A 72 2.20 -0.64 2.52
N ALA A 73 2.72 0.45 3.09
CA ALA A 73 2.23 1.81 2.83
C ALA A 73 2.57 2.25 1.40
N ILE A 74 1.62 2.84 0.69
CA ILE A 74 1.85 3.40 -0.65
C ILE A 74 1.31 4.83 -0.67
N SER A 75 2.11 5.76 -1.16
CA SER A 75 1.74 7.15 -1.34
C SER A 75 1.83 7.53 -2.82
N PRO A 76 0.85 8.26 -3.38
CA PRO A 76 0.96 8.81 -4.73
C PRO A 76 2.23 9.66 -4.87
N ILE A 77 2.88 9.62 -6.04
CA ILE A 77 3.95 10.59 -6.35
C ILE A 77 3.37 12.01 -6.27
N GLY A 78 4.02 12.87 -5.49
CA GLY A 78 3.56 14.24 -5.25
C GLY A 78 2.75 14.44 -3.97
N SER A 79 2.37 13.36 -3.26
CA SER A 79 1.69 13.47 -1.95
C SER A 79 2.65 13.71 -0.78
N TRP A 80 3.85 14.24 -1.02
CA TRP A 80 4.81 14.54 0.03
C TRP A 80 4.38 15.78 0.81
N SER A 81 3.69 15.58 1.93
CA SER A 81 3.42 16.61 2.95
C SER A 81 4.55 16.71 4.00
N GLY A 82 5.65 16.00 3.81
CA GLY A 82 6.69 15.77 4.81
C GLY A 82 7.76 16.86 4.92
N GLY A 83 7.37 18.14 4.98
CA GLY A 83 8.35 19.22 5.09
C GLY A 83 7.79 20.64 5.21
N ARG A 84 6.80 20.87 6.09
CA ARG A 84 6.51 22.12 6.82
C ARG A 84 5.15 22.00 7.51
N SER A 85 5.12 22.42 8.78
CA SER A 85 3.92 22.73 9.58
C SER A 85 3.24 21.59 10.36
N SER A 86 3.89 21.14 11.43
CA SER A 86 3.18 20.68 12.65
C SER A 86 3.74 21.25 13.95
N LEU A 87 4.65 22.24 13.89
CA LEU A 87 5.21 22.92 15.07
C LEU A 87 4.94 24.44 15.11
N GLN A 88 4.01 24.97 14.31
CA GLN A 88 3.61 26.41 14.39
C GLN A 88 2.14 26.64 14.76
N SER A 89 1.32 25.60 14.93
CA SER A 89 -0.10 25.76 15.26
C SER A 89 -0.38 25.91 16.77
N GLU A 90 0.56 25.58 17.66
CA GLU A 90 0.34 25.71 19.12
C GLU A 90 0.79 27.05 19.70
N ALA A 91 1.72 27.78 19.07
CA ALA A 91 2.22 29.05 19.62
C ALA A 91 1.24 30.24 19.41
N ALA A 92 0.24 30.12 18.53
CA ALA A 92 -0.72 31.20 18.25
C ALA A 92 -1.98 31.15 19.11
N GLN A 93 -2.20 30.07 19.87
CA GLN A 93 -3.43 29.86 20.64
C GLN A 93 -3.28 30.20 22.13
N GLN A 94 -2.09 30.63 22.57
CA GLN A 94 -1.78 30.97 23.97
C GLN A 94 -1.58 32.47 24.24
N LEU A 95 -1.99 33.34 23.30
CA LEU A 95 -2.01 34.80 23.50
C LEU A 95 -3.39 35.41 23.15
N ARG A 96 -4.44 34.89 23.78
CA ARG A 96 -5.69 35.63 23.98
C ARG A 96 -6.17 35.47 25.41
#